data_AF-A0A7G9TEM4-F1
#
_entry.id   AF-A0A7G9TEM4-F1
#
_cell.length_a   1.000
_cell.length_b   1.000
_cell.length_c   1.000
_cell.angle_alpha   90.00
_cell.angle_beta   90.00
_cell.angle_gamma   90.00
#
_symmetry.space_group_name_H-M   'P 1'
#
loop_
_entity.id
_entity.type
_entity.pdbx_description
1 polymer ?
#
loop_
_entity_poly.entity_id
_entity_poly.type
_entity_poly.pdbx_seq_one_letter_code
_entity_poly.pdbx_strand_id
1 'polypeptide(L)'
;MANHQTQVFILHLGSQQSIGPGDLRVMWATACESLDIAVSRRPPGHGNHTGRPCFGLWAGREFHRAPAERRMRALLEARGFLFTLTHTAL
;
A
#
# COMPACT_ATOMS: atom_id res chain seq x y z
N MET A 1 -16.97 -10.49 -12.92
CA MET A 1 -17.36 -9.92 -11.60
C MET A 1 -16.42 -8.74 -11.37
N ALA A 2 -16.92 -7.51 -11.50
CA ALA A 2 -16.09 -6.31 -11.40
C ALA A 2 -15.70 -6.12 -9.92
N ASN A 3 -14.47 -6.49 -9.58
CA ASN A 3 -13.88 -6.24 -8.28
C ASN A 3 -13.80 -4.71 -8.13
N HIS A 4 -14.74 -4.11 -7.39
CA HIS A 4 -14.83 -2.66 -7.18
C HIS A 4 -13.75 -2.16 -6.19
N GLN A 5 -12.51 -2.59 -6.42
CA GLN A 5 -11.37 -2.19 -5.62
C GLN A 5 -10.77 -0.95 -6.24
N THR A 6 -10.82 0.15 -5.50
CA THR A 6 -10.27 1.42 -5.95
C THR A 6 -8.87 1.61 -5.38
N GLN A 7 -7.98 2.20 -6.19
CA GLN A 7 -6.63 2.50 -5.74
C GLN A 7 -6.70 3.67 -4.76
N VAL A 8 -6.30 3.42 -3.52
CA VAL A 8 -6.45 4.40 -2.43
C VAL A 8 -5.11 5.02 -2.07
N PHE A 9 -4.05 4.22 -2.10
CA PHE A 9 -2.71 4.67 -1.71
C PHE A 9 -1.64 4.06 -2.60
N ILE A 10 -0.53 4.76 -2.69
CA ILE A 10 0.72 4.23 -3.24
C ILE A 10 1.74 4.26 -2.11
N LEU A 11 2.24 3.09 -1.74
CA LEU A 11 3.33 2.93 -0.80
C LEU A 11 4.65 2.94 -1.56
N HIS A 12 5.55 3.81 -1.15
CA HIS A 12 6.94 3.85 -1.60
C HIS A 12 7.82 3.45 -0.43
N LEU A 13 8.64 2.42 -0.58
CA LEU A 13 9.63 2.08 0.43
C LEU A 13 10.96 2.80 0.19
N GLY A 14 11.72 3.00 1.26
CA GLY A 14 13.06 3.56 1.22
C GLY A 14 14.02 2.72 0.38
N SER A 15 15.11 3.35 -0.06
CA SER A 15 16.18 2.66 -0.78
C SER A 15 16.66 1.46 0.04
N GLN A 16 16.83 0.31 -0.62
CA GLN A 16 17.24 -0.97 -0.02
C GLN A 16 16.19 -1.70 0.86
N GLN A 17 14.98 -1.16 0.99
CA GLN A 17 13.88 -1.83 1.68
C GLN A 17 12.92 -2.43 0.66
N SER A 18 12.51 -3.66 0.90
CA SER A 18 11.55 -4.37 0.07
C SER A 18 10.60 -5.13 0.98
N ILE A 19 9.34 -5.13 0.59
CA ILE A 19 8.32 -5.91 1.26
C ILE A 19 7.69 -6.88 0.27
N GLY A 20 7.45 -8.10 0.73
CA GLY A 20 6.74 -9.09 -0.07
C GLY A 20 5.29 -8.64 -0.28
N PRO A 21 4.70 -8.84 -1.48
CA PRO A 21 3.30 -8.51 -1.71
C PRO A 21 2.36 -9.28 -0.77
N GLY A 22 2.69 -10.51 -0.37
CA GLY A 22 1.89 -11.27 0.60
C GLY A 22 1.88 -10.66 2.00
N ASP A 23 3.05 -10.24 2.47
CA ASP A 23 3.20 -9.60 3.78
C ASP A 23 2.57 -8.20 3.80
N LEU A 24 2.74 -7.43 2.72
CA LEU A 24 2.05 -6.16 2.51
C LEU A 24 0.52 -6.33 2.48
N ARG A 25 0.03 -7.39 1.83
CA ARG A 25 -1.40 -7.72 1.77
C ARG A 25 -1.97 -7.96 3.17
N VAL A 26 -1.26 -8.72 4.01
CA VAL A 26 -1.69 -9.00 5.39
C VAL A 26 -1.74 -7.71 6.20
N MET A 27 -0.71 -6.86 6.14
CA MET A 27 -0.75 -5.57 6.83
C MET A 27 -1.89 -4.69 6.34
N TRP A 28 -2.11 -4.63 5.03
CA TRP A 28 -3.15 -3.81 4.44
C TRP A 28 -4.56 -4.32 4.80
N ALA A 29 -4.76 -5.64 4.83
CA ALA A 29 -5.99 -6.24 5.33
C ALA A 29 -6.24 -5.92 6.82
N THR A 30 -5.22 -6.03 7.66
CA THR A 30 -5.29 -5.67 9.08
C THR A 30 -5.59 -4.18 9.28
N ALA A 31 -4.99 -3.32 8.45
CA ALA A 31 -5.22 -1.88 8.50
C ALA A 31 -6.64 -1.51 8.06
N CYS A 32 -7.14 -2.13 6.99
CA CYS A 32 -8.51 -1.94 6.49
C CYS A 32 -9.58 -2.66 7.30
N GLU A 33 -9.20 -3.58 8.20
CA GLU A 33 -10.12 -4.52 8.87
C GLU A 33 -10.99 -5.30 7.88
N SER A 34 -10.48 -5.53 6.67
CA SER A 34 -11.25 -6.12 5.58
C SER A 34 -10.36 -6.94 4.67
N LEU A 35 -10.93 -8.03 4.15
CA LEU A 35 -10.30 -8.88 3.15
C LEU A 35 -10.57 -8.39 1.72
N ASP A 36 -11.45 -7.40 1.55
CA ASP A 36 -11.73 -6.78 0.25
C ASP A 36 -10.65 -5.76 -0.12
N ILE A 37 -9.42 -6.25 -0.24
CA ILE A 37 -8.23 -5.46 -0.52
C ILE A 37 -7.41 -6.13 -1.62
N ALA A 38 -6.64 -5.32 -2.32
CA ALA A 38 -5.62 -5.82 -3.23
C ALA A 38 -4.34 -5.01 -3.09
N VAL A 39 -3.22 -5.68 -3.32
CA VAL A 39 -1.90 -5.07 -3.34
C VAL A 39 -1.16 -5.59 -4.55
N SER A 40 -0.49 -4.70 -5.25
CA SER A 40 0.31 -5.02 -6.44
C SER A 40 1.56 -4.16 -6.41
N ARG A 41 2.69 -4.83 -6.60
CA ARG A 41 3.97 -4.16 -6.78
C ARG A 41 3.97 -3.50 -8.15
N ARG A 42 4.16 -2.19 -8.21
CA ARG A 42 4.40 -1.51 -9.47
C ARG A 42 5.89 -1.66 -9.84
N PRO A 43 6.20 -2.07 -11.08
CA PRO A 43 7.57 -2.02 -11.55
C PRO A 43 8.06 -0.57 -11.51
N PRO A 44 9.35 -0.33 -11.20
CA PRO A 44 9.93 0.99 -11.32
C PRO A 44 9.75 1.45 -12.77
N GLY A 45 9.03 2.56 -12.98
CA GLY A 45 8.73 3.07 -14.31
C GLY A 45 10.02 3.40 -15.06
N HIS A 46 10.13 2.90 -16.29
CA HIS A 46 11.22 3.20 -17.22
C HIS A 46 11.18 4.70 -17.55
N GLY A 47 11.99 5.53 -16.88
CA GLY A 47 12.11 6.96 -17.24
C GLY A 47 12.45 7.94 -16.13
N ASN A 48 12.44 7.56 -14.85
CA ASN A 48 12.95 8.47 -13.81
C ASN A 48 13.71 7.69 -12.73
N HIS A 49 15.00 7.99 -12.59
CA HIS A 49 15.99 7.35 -11.73
C HIS A 49 15.64 7.41 -10.23
N THR A 50 14.72 6.57 -9.77
CA THR A 50 14.75 6.08 -8.38
C THR A 50 14.21 4.65 -8.37
N GLY A 51 15.10 3.65 -8.34
CA GLY A 51 14.75 2.22 -8.25
C GLY A 51 14.12 1.81 -6.91
N ARG A 52 13.20 2.62 -6.39
CA ARG A 52 12.48 2.35 -5.15
C ARG A 52 11.29 1.45 -5.46
N PRO A 53 11.09 0.36 -4.72
CA PRO A 53 9.93 -0.50 -4.92
C PRO A 53 8.67 0.25 -4.49
N CYS A 54 7.75 0.42 -5.44
CA CYS A 54 6.45 1.05 -5.23
C CYS A 54 5.37 -0.04 -5.20
N PHE A 55 4.37 0.13 -4.33
CA PHE A 55 3.25 -0.77 -4.20
C PHE A 55 1.96 0.03 -4.26
N GLY A 56 1.05 -0.35 -5.15
CA GLY A 56 -0.31 0.14 -5.09
C GLY A 56 -1.07 -0.61 -4.00
N LEU A 57 -1.91 0.13 -3.28
CA LEU A 57 -2.84 -0.38 -2.29
C LEU A 57 -4.25 -0.06 -2.79
N TRP A 58 -5.05 -1.11 -2.97
CA TRP A 58 -6.44 -1.05 -3.37
C TRP A 58 -7.31 -1.55 -2.24
N ALA A 59 -8.47 -0.93 -2.07
CA ALA A 59 -9.47 -1.35 -1.12
C ALA A 59 -10.86 -1.25 -1.73
N GLY A 60 -11.79 -2.05 -1.20
CA GLY A 60 -13.20 -1.99 -1.53
C GLY A 60 -13.84 -0.65 -1.19
N ARG A 61 -15.11 -0.50 -1.52
CA ARG A 61 -15.86 0.75 -1.33
C ARG A 61 -16.29 0.98 0.13
N GLU A 62 -16.39 -0.08 0.91
CA GLU A 62 -16.81 -0.06 2.32
C GLU A 62 -15.62 -0.15 3.27
N PHE A 63 -14.73 0.86 3.24
CA PHE A 63 -13.64 0.93 4.22
C PHE A 63 -13.39 2.37 4.69
N HIS A 64 -12.93 2.49 5.92
CA HIS A 64 -12.59 3.77 6.51
C HIS A 64 -11.16 4.17 6.13
N ARG A 65 -11.01 5.02 5.11
CA ARG A 65 -9.72 5.45 4.57
C ARG A 65 -8.77 6.05 5.61
N ALA A 66 -9.26 6.95 6.45
CA ALA A 66 -8.44 7.66 7.45
C ALA A 66 -7.85 6.73 8.54
N PRO A 67 -8.64 5.87 9.23
CA PRO A 67 -8.06 4.94 10.20
C PRO A 67 -7.24 3.83 9.52
N ALA A 68 -7.61 3.38 8.31
CA ALA A 68 -6.82 2.40 7.57
C ALA A 68 -5.42 2.93 7.25
N GLU A 69 -5.31 4.18 6.80
CA GLU A 69 -4.01 4.82 6.63
C GLU A 69 -3.22 4.84 7.94
N ARG A 70 -3.82 5.36 9.03
CA ARG A 70 -3.13 5.51 10.32
C ARG A 70 -2.58 4.17 10.83
N ARG A 71 -3.39 3.11 10.72
CA ARG A 71 -2.98 1.74 11.08
C ARG A 71 -1.88 1.23 10.16
N MET A 72 -1.98 1.46 8.86
CA MET A 72 -0.94 1.04 7.91
C MET A 72 0.40 1.72 8.21
N ARG A 73 0.38 3.03 8.51
CA ARG A 73 1.59 3.75 8.94
C ARG A 73 2.16 3.14 10.21
N ALA A 74 1.33 2.94 11.23
CA ALA A 74 1.77 2.34 12.49
C ALA A 74 2.38 0.94 12.30
N LEU A 75 1.83 0.10 11.42
CA LEU A 75 2.36 -1.23 11.10
C LEU A 75 3.72 -1.17 10.40
N LEU A 76 3.89 -0.23 9.47
CA LEU A 76 5.14 -0.02 8.75
C LEU A 76 6.21 0.57 9.68
N GLU A 77 5.86 1.53 10.52
CA GLU A 77 6.75 2.13 11.52
C GLU A 77 7.16 1.11 12.59
N ALA A 78 6.23 0.28 13.07
CA ALA A 78 6.52 -0.79 14.02
C ALA A 78 7.53 -1.82 13.47
N ARG A 79 7.57 -1.98 12.14
CA ARG A 79 8.54 -2.83 11.44
C ARG A 79 9.84 -2.12 11.09
N GLY A 80 9.96 -0.83 11.42
CA GLY A 80 11.15 -0.02 11.14
C GLY A 80 11.32 0.35 9.68
N PHE A 81 10.26 0.27 8.87
CA PHE A 81 10.33 0.67 7.47
C PHE A 81 10.36 2.19 7.32
N LEU A 82 11.26 2.69 6.49
CA LEU A 82 11.17 4.04 5.93
C LEU A 82 10.23 3.96 4.73
N PHE A 83 9.11 4.68 4.80
CA PHE A 83 8.13 4.67 3.75
C PHE A 83 7.57 6.07 3.46
N THR A 84 6.98 6.20 2.28
CA THR A 84 6.17 7.34 1.88
C THR A 84 4.85 6.81 1.37
N LEU A 85 3.76 7.27 1.96
CA LEU A 85 2.42 6.86 1.59
C LEU A 85 1.75 8.02 0.88
N THR A 86 1.52 7.85 -0.42
CA THR A 86 0.91 8.88 -1.28
C THR A 86 -0.55 8.55 -1.49
N HIS A 87 -1.44 9.48 -1.15
CA HIS A 87 -2.85 9.36 -1.51
C HIS A 87 -3.01 9.45 -3.03
N THR A 88 -3.61 8.43 -3.63
CA THR A 88 -4.25 8.63 -4.93
C THR A 88 -5.60 9.27 -4.68
N ALA A 89 -5.69 10.58 -4.90
CA ALA A 89 -6.96 11.24 -5.03
C ALA A 89 -7.58 10.76 -6.35
N LEU A 90 -8.73 10.09 -6.25
CA LEU A 90 -9.74 10.12 -7.29
C LEU A 90 -10.65 11.30 -6.99
#